data_AF-A0AA43TIW9-F1
#
_entry.id   AF-A0AA43TIW9-F1
#
_cell.length_a   1.000
_cell.length_b   1.000
_cell.length_c   1.000
_cell.angle_alpha   90.00
_cell.angle_beta   90.00
_cell.angle_gamma   90.00
#
_symmetry.space_group_name_H-M   'P 1'
#
loop_
_entity.id
_entity.type
_entity.pdbx_description
1 polymer ?
#
loop_
_entity_poly.entity_id
_entity_poly.type
_entity_poly.pdbx_seq_one_letter_code
_entity_poly.pdbx_strand_id
1 'polypeptide(L)'
;MKILVFEYITGGGFNRQALPDSLAGEGSLMLNALLDNLVRFNNLDITVMLDERLNDSVGKTGINTVIIGPEHDTNEEFARLVQQCDLVWPIAPEFDGILQNLCQRVESSGKILLTSPAIAVAIAGNKFRTYELLNRHHIAVVPTRMFDDDYCLGEWMVKPVDGVGCADSHVISSRQDFDRMAARKGEYIIQPHLHGATTSLSCLFKQGRGWLVCVNLQRFELTNRQYRLTDIVINHHPDPGRYQRLVDQIAQALPELWGYAGIDLIETADQTWVLEINPRLTSSFVGIHDALGINVAEAVWQLLHGEPILNPTCNNAINVQTYAN
;
A
#
# COMPACT_ATOMS: atom_id res chain seq x y z
N MET A 1 -12.75 11.82 19.47
CA MET A 1 -11.61 10.91 19.71
C MET A 1 -10.37 11.52 19.06
N LYS A 2 -9.18 11.21 19.56
CA LYS A 2 -7.91 11.69 19.01
C LYS A 2 -7.32 10.64 18.07
N ILE A 3 -6.98 11.05 16.85
CA ILE A 3 -6.32 10.20 15.86
C ILE A 3 -4.89 10.67 15.64
N LEU A 4 -3.95 9.74 15.67
CA LEU A 4 -2.59 9.94 15.17
C LEU A 4 -2.51 9.43 13.73
N VAL A 5 -2.18 10.31 12.80
CA VAL A 5 -1.80 9.94 11.42
C VAL A 5 -0.28 9.98 11.33
N PHE A 6 0.30 8.90 10.83
CA PHE A 6 1.75 8.80 10.66
C PHE A 6 2.08 8.18 9.32
N GLU A 7 2.43 9.02 8.35
CA GLU A 7 3.06 8.55 7.11
C GLU A 7 4.58 8.56 7.33
N TYR A 8 5.23 7.41 7.15
CA TYR A 8 6.61 7.18 7.60
C TYR A 8 7.62 8.08 6.91
N ILE A 9 7.50 8.30 5.61
CA ILE A 9 8.49 9.08 4.84
C ILE A 9 8.42 10.54 5.23
N THR A 10 7.21 11.10 5.19
CA THR A 10 6.90 12.50 5.48
C THR A 10 6.87 12.81 6.97
N GLY A 11 6.71 11.81 7.84
CA GLY A 11 6.63 11.94 9.29
C GLY A 11 7.96 11.81 10.02
N GLY A 12 9.09 11.79 9.30
CA GLY A 12 10.44 11.78 9.87
C GLY A 12 11.11 10.41 9.94
N GLY A 13 10.64 9.39 9.22
CA GLY A 13 11.33 8.10 9.10
C GLY A 13 12.74 8.21 8.49
N PHE A 14 12.98 9.29 7.74
CA PHE A 14 14.27 9.65 7.14
C PHE A 14 14.87 10.93 7.77
N ASN A 15 14.44 11.35 8.96
CA ASN A 15 14.86 12.63 9.58
C ASN A 15 16.37 12.76 9.81
N ARG A 16 17.09 11.63 9.93
CA ARG A 16 18.56 11.58 10.11
C ARG A 16 19.34 11.30 8.82
N GLN A 17 18.68 11.29 7.67
CA GLN A 17 19.30 10.97 6.38
C GLN A 17 18.70 11.80 5.23
N ALA A 18 19.24 11.62 4.03
CA ALA A 18 18.67 12.25 2.83
C ALA A 18 17.24 11.73 2.62
N LEU A 19 16.32 12.66 2.37
CA LEU A 19 14.93 12.36 2.05
C LEU A 19 14.78 12.34 0.51
N PRO A 20 14.54 11.19 -0.12
CA PRO A 20 14.40 11.14 -1.57
C PRO A 20 13.13 11.86 -2.04
N ASP A 21 13.26 12.79 -2.98
CA ASP A 21 12.15 13.62 -3.48
C ASP A 21 10.97 12.79 -4.01
N SER A 22 11.25 11.66 -4.68
CA SER A 22 10.21 10.77 -5.20
C SER A 22 9.37 10.13 -4.09
N LEU A 23 10.02 9.59 -3.07
CA LEU A 23 9.34 9.00 -1.90
C LEU A 23 8.59 10.06 -1.10
N ALA A 24 9.20 11.24 -0.91
CA ALA A 24 8.57 12.36 -0.23
C ALA A 24 7.33 12.86 -0.98
N GLY A 25 7.40 12.95 -2.31
CA GLY A 25 6.28 13.34 -3.17
C GLY A 25 5.12 12.36 -3.07
N GLU A 26 5.38 11.05 -3.21
CA GLU A 26 4.35 10.02 -3.10
C GLU A 26 3.73 9.96 -1.69
N GLY A 27 4.56 9.97 -0.65
CA GLY A 27 4.11 10.00 0.74
C GLY A 27 3.27 11.24 1.05
N SER A 28 3.69 12.41 0.55
CA SER A 28 2.96 13.68 0.74
C SER A 28 1.59 13.68 0.09
N LEU A 29 1.45 13.08 -1.10
CA LEU A 29 0.15 12.93 -1.76
C LEU A 29 -0.80 12.06 -0.93
N MET A 30 -0.33 10.88 -0.49
CA MET A 30 -1.14 9.96 0.32
C MET A 30 -1.53 10.59 1.67
N LEU A 31 -0.58 11.22 2.36
CA LEU A 31 -0.83 11.91 3.62
C LEU A 31 -1.87 13.02 3.44
N ASN A 32 -1.70 13.90 2.43
CA ASN A 32 -2.63 14.99 2.20
C ASN A 32 -4.04 14.50 1.87
N ALA A 33 -4.17 13.49 1.01
CA ALA A 33 -5.46 12.90 0.68
C ALA A 33 -6.15 12.31 1.92
N LEU A 34 -5.39 11.68 2.83
CA LEU A 34 -5.95 11.11 4.06
C LEU A 34 -6.41 12.23 5.00
N LEU A 35 -5.60 13.27 5.17
CA LEU A 35 -5.96 14.43 5.97
C LEU A 35 -7.19 15.16 5.40
N ASP A 36 -7.34 15.27 4.08
CA ASP A 36 -8.54 15.82 3.43
C ASP A 36 -9.80 14.99 3.74
N ASN A 37 -9.67 13.66 3.72
CA ASN A 37 -10.77 12.76 4.09
C ASN A 37 -11.13 12.90 5.58
N LEU A 38 -10.14 12.96 6.46
CA LEU A 38 -10.34 13.08 7.90
C LEU A 38 -10.91 14.44 8.32
N VAL A 39 -10.45 15.55 7.73
CA VAL A 39 -10.96 16.90 8.04
C VAL A 39 -12.43 17.05 7.62
N ARG A 40 -12.85 16.42 6.52
CA ARG A 40 -14.27 16.39 6.11
C ARG A 40 -15.14 15.57 7.09
N PHE A 41 -14.53 14.64 7.80
CA PHE A 41 -15.15 13.83 8.84
C PHE A 41 -15.00 14.53 10.20
N ASN A 42 -15.88 15.50 10.48
CA ASN A 42 -15.85 16.46 11.61
C ASN A 42 -15.96 15.88 13.05
N ASN A 43 -15.40 14.70 13.34
CA ASN A 43 -15.54 14.00 14.63
C ASN A 43 -14.20 13.65 15.31
N LEU A 44 -13.07 14.09 14.73
CA LEU A 44 -11.74 13.70 15.18
C LEU A 44 -10.86 14.92 15.46
N ASP A 45 -10.09 14.82 16.54
CA ASP A 45 -8.95 15.70 16.81
C ASP A 45 -7.71 15.03 16.18
N ILE A 46 -7.20 15.65 15.11
CA ILE A 46 -6.19 15.06 14.23
C ILE A 46 -4.81 15.53 14.64
N THR A 47 -3.93 14.60 14.99
CA THR A 47 -2.50 14.84 15.17
C THR A 47 -1.72 14.15 14.07
N VAL A 48 -0.75 14.83 13.48
CA VAL A 48 0.14 14.31 12.43
C VAL A 48 1.60 14.56 12.80
N MET A 49 2.46 13.58 12.56
CA MET A 49 3.91 13.79 12.61
C MET A 49 4.42 14.25 11.24
N LEU A 50 5.33 15.20 11.23
CA LEU A 50 5.86 15.76 9.98
C LEU A 50 7.35 16.06 10.12
N ASP A 51 8.13 15.66 9.14
CA ASP A 51 9.55 16.01 9.00
C ASP A 51 9.68 17.53 8.83
N GLU A 52 10.65 18.14 9.52
CA GLU A 52 10.84 19.60 9.50
C GLU A 52 11.01 20.18 8.08
N ARG A 53 11.58 19.38 7.16
CA ARG A 53 11.81 19.78 5.76
C ARG A 53 10.50 19.92 4.98
N LEU A 54 9.42 19.35 5.50
CA LEU A 54 8.09 19.34 4.88
C LEU A 54 7.06 20.15 5.67
N ASN A 55 7.48 21.01 6.61
CA ASN A 55 6.56 21.76 7.48
C ASN A 55 5.41 22.48 6.73
N ASP A 56 5.71 23.03 5.54
CA ASP A 56 4.73 23.77 4.73
C ASP A 56 3.83 22.88 3.86
N SER A 57 4.02 21.55 3.89
CA SER A 57 3.27 20.59 3.05
C SER A 57 1.86 20.29 3.55
N VAL A 58 1.56 20.61 4.82
CA VAL A 58 0.25 20.42 5.45
C VAL A 58 -0.37 21.79 5.75
N GLY A 59 -0.92 22.43 4.71
CA GLY A 59 -1.52 23.77 4.80
C GLY A 59 -2.96 23.82 5.34
N LYS A 60 -3.34 22.87 6.20
CA LYS A 60 -4.74 22.66 6.62
C LYS A 60 -4.99 23.14 8.05
N THR A 61 -6.11 23.83 8.27
CA THR A 61 -6.54 24.22 9.62
C THR A 61 -7.18 23.04 10.36
N GLY A 62 -7.15 23.05 11.69
CA GLY A 62 -7.76 22.01 12.52
C GLY A 62 -6.95 20.72 12.65
N ILE A 63 -5.67 20.73 12.24
CA ILE A 63 -4.72 19.64 12.43
C ILE A 63 -3.60 20.10 13.37
N ASN A 64 -3.27 19.27 14.36
CA ASN A 64 -2.13 19.45 15.23
C ASN A 64 -0.90 18.77 14.62
N THR A 65 0.13 19.55 14.27
CA THR A 65 1.36 19.03 13.65
C THR A 65 2.47 18.92 14.69
N VAL A 66 3.11 17.75 14.77
CA VAL A 66 4.32 17.51 15.58
C VAL A 66 5.51 17.42 14.63
N ILE A 67 6.42 18.38 14.74
CA ILE A 67 7.58 18.50 13.86
C ILE A 67 8.73 17.61 14.34
N ILE A 68 9.30 16.85 13.41
CA ILE A 68 10.38 15.88 13.64
C ILE A 68 11.63 16.37 12.91
N GLY A 69 12.54 16.98 13.67
CA GLY A 69 13.90 17.34 13.25
C GLY A 69 14.91 16.18 13.43
N PRO A 70 16.15 16.33 12.94
CA PRO A 70 17.22 15.31 13.02
C PRO A 70 17.62 14.92 14.46
N GLU A 71 17.38 15.80 15.43
CA GLU A 71 17.62 15.60 16.86
C GLU A 71 16.63 14.64 17.52
N HIS A 72 15.47 14.43 16.91
CA HIS A 72 14.43 13.56 17.45
C HIS A 72 14.68 12.09 17.11
N ASP A 73 14.22 11.18 17.97
CA ASP A 73 14.05 9.78 17.61
C ASP A 73 12.61 9.53 17.18
N THR A 74 12.41 9.32 15.88
CA THR A 74 11.08 9.15 15.28
C THR A 74 10.30 7.99 15.92
N ASN A 75 10.97 6.92 16.33
CA ASN A 75 10.31 5.77 16.95
C ASN A 75 9.85 6.08 18.38
N GLU A 76 10.63 6.86 19.13
CA GLU A 76 10.26 7.32 20.47
C GLU A 76 9.13 8.35 20.39
N GLU A 77 9.19 9.30 19.47
CA GLU A 77 8.12 10.29 19.25
C GLU A 77 6.82 9.63 18.80
N PHE A 78 6.89 8.67 17.87
CA PHE A 78 5.74 7.87 17.49
C PHE A 78 5.15 7.13 18.69
N ALA A 79 5.97 6.44 19.50
CA ALA A 79 5.51 5.74 20.69
C ALA A 79 4.85 6.69 21.71
N ARG A 80 5.44 7.87 21.93
CA ARG A 80 4.91 8.91 22.81
C ARG A 80 3.53 9.38 22.34
N LEU A 81 3.35 9.61 21.04
CA LEU A 81 2.09 10.07 20.46
C LEU A 81 1.02 8.98 20.42
N VAL A 82 1.39 7.73 20.16
CA VAL A 82 0.48 6.57 20.26
C VAL A 82 -0.20 6.54 21.64
N GLN A 83 0.54 6.83 22.72
CA GLN A 83 -0.03 6.87 24.07
C GLN A 83 -1.05 8.01 24.27
N GLN A 84 -0.91 9.12 23.54
CA GLN A 84 -1.73 10.33 23.65
C GLN A 84 -2.99 10.32 22.77
N CYS A 85 -3.09 9.37 21.85
CA CYS A 85 -4.21 9.22 20.94
C CYS A 85 -5.07 7.99 21.25
N ASP A 86 -6.30 7.97 20.74
CA ASP A 86 -7.22 6.85 20.84
C ASP A 86 -7.06 5.89 19.65
N LEU A 87 -6.83 6.48 18.47
CA LEU A 87 -6.70 5.79 17.19
C LEU A 87 -5.36 6.13 16.55
N VAL A 88 -4.81 5.19 15.79
CA VAL A 88 -3.55 5.37 15.07
C VAL A 88 -3.69 4.82 13.66
N TRP A 89 -3.36 5.63 12.66
CA TRP A 89 -3.32 5.23 11.27
C TRP A 89 -1.90 5.39 10.72
N PRO A 90 -1.06 4.34 10.83
CA PRO A 90 0.25 4.34 10.22
C PRO A 90 0.13 4.05 8.72
N ILE A 91 0.92 4.76 7.92
CA ILE A 91 1.17 4.51 6.51
C ILE A 91 2.68 4.40 6.38
N ALA A 92 3.18 3.25 5.96
CA ALA A 92 4.62 3.03 5.87
C ALA A 92 4.89 1.95 4.84
N PRO A 93 6.06 1.97 4.19
CA PRO A 93 6.42 0.89 3.30
C PRO A 93 6.57 -0.44 4.06
N GLU A 94 6.42 -1.55 3.33
CA GLU A 94 6.49 -2.90 3.87
C GLU A 94 7.93 -3.43 4.01
N PHE A 95 8.93 -2.82 3.35
CA PHE A 95 10.33 -3.27 3.46
C PHE A 95 10.86 -3.17 4.89
N ASP A 96 11.81 -4.04 5.22
CA ASP A 96 12.48 -4.11 6.53
C ASP A 96 11.50 -4.25 7.71
N GLY A 97 10.27 -4.68 7.43
CA GLY A 97 9.21 -4.82 8.42
C GLY A 97 8.77 -3.51 9.07
N ILE A 98 9.00 -2.34 8.44
CA ILE A 98 8.68 -1.03 9.02
C ILE A 98 7.19 -0.95 9.41
N LEU A 99 6.28 -1.17 8.46
CA LEU A 99 4.84 -1.12 8.73
C LEU A 99 4.42 -2.15 9.79
N GLN A 100 4.97 -3.37 9.73
CA GLN A 100 4.69 -4.44 10.69
C GLN A 100 5.06 -4.00 12.12
N ASN A 101 6.25 -3.42 12.30
CA ASN A 101 6.74 -2.96 13.60
C ASN A 101 5.89 -1.80 14.16
N LEU A 102 5.44 -0.88 13.31
CA LEU A 102 4.54 0.20 13.71
C LEU A 102 3.19 -0.36 14.17
N CYS A 103 2.58 -1.27 13.40
CA CYS A 103 1.32 -1.92 13.75
C CYS A 103 1.45 -2.66 15.09
N GLN A 104 2.50 -3.46 15.26
CA GLN A 104 2.75 -4.23 16.48
C GLN A 104 2.88 -3.34 17.73
N ARG A 105 3.44 -2.14 17.57
CA ARG A 105 3.61 -1.16 18.64
C ARG A 105 2.28 -0.53 19.07
N VAL A 106 1.41 -0.22 18.11
CA VAL A 106 0.05 0.29 18.38
C VAL A 106 -0.78 -0.79 19.09
N GLU A 107 -0.74 -2.03 18.59
CA GLU A 107 -1.43 -3.18 19.18
C GLU A 107 -0.98 -3.43 20.63
N SER A 108 0.33 -3.48 20.87
CA SER A 108 0.91 -3.67 22.21
C SER A 108 0.56 -2.52 23.17
N SER A 109 0.21 -1.35 22.64
CA SER A 109 -0.21 -0.19 23.42
C SER A 109 -1.71 -0.18 23.74
N GLY A 110 -2.48 -1.16 23.26
CA GLY A 110 -3.93 -1.26 23.47
C GLY A 110 -4.74 -0.16 22.75
N LYS A 111 -4.15 0.47 21.73
CA LYS A 111 -4.79 1.54 20.95
C LYS A 111 -5.49 0.97 19.71
N ILE A 112 -6.44 1.72 19.16
CA ILE A 112 -7.17 1.28 17.97
C ILE A 112 -6.30 1.51 16.72
N LEU A 113 -5.91 0.44 16.06
CA LEU A 113 -5.17 0.49 14.79
C LEU A 113 -6.15 0.63 13.62
N LEU A 114 -5.96 1.65 12.78
CA LEU A 114 -6.79 1.94 11.61
C LEU A 114 -6.19 1.41 10.29
N THR A 115 -5.50 0.28 10.37
CA THR A 115 -5.00 -0.49 9.24
C THR A 115 -4.94 -1.97 9.63
N SER A 116 -4.46 -2.82 8.73
CA SER A 116 -4.31 -4.25 8.98
C SER A 116 -3.40 -4.52 10.18
N PRO A 117 -3.72 -5.53 11.02
CA PRO A 117 -2.89 -5.91 12.15
C PRO A 117 -1.53 -6.43 11.70
N ALA A 118 -0.54 -6.41 12.61
CA ALA A 118 0.85 -6.74 12.31
C ALA A 118 1.00 -8.13 11.67
N ILE A 119 0.17 -9.10 12.06
CA ILE A 119 0.18 -10.46 11.49
C ILE A 119 -0.28 -10.50 10.02
N ALA A 120 -1.31 -9.73 9.66
CA ALA A 120 -1.77 -9.61 8.28
C ALA A 120 -0.74 -8.86 7.43
N VAL A 121 -0.17 -7.78 7.99
CA VAL A 121 0.92 -7.02 7.36
C VAL A 121 2.13 -7.92 7.09
N ALA A 122 2.52 -8.79 8.02
CA ALA A 122 3.65 -9.70 7.87
C ALA A 122 3.47 -10.77 6.78
N ILE A 123 2.22 -11.08 6.42
CA ILE A 123 1.90 -11.99 5.31
C ILE A 123 1.87 -11.20 4.01
N ALA A 124 1.07 -10.14 3.94
CA ALA A 124 0.83 -9.35 2.72
C ALA A 124 2.09 -8.60 2.25
N GLY A 125 2.91 -8.11 3.19
CA GLY A 125 4.19 -7.45 2.89
C GLY A 125 5.29 -8.39 2.41
N ASN A 126 5.07 -9.72 2.43
CA ASN A 126 5.99 -10.71 1.92
C ASN A 126 5.38 -11.41 0.69
N LYS A 127 5.95 -11.15 -0.48
CA LYS A 127 5.41 -11.61 -1.78
C LYS A 127 5.35 -13.14 -1.86
N PHE A 128 6.34 -13.83 -1.29
CA PHE A 128 6.34 -15.30 -1.29
C PHE A 128 5.27 -15.88 -0.36
N ARG A 129 5.11 -15.34 0.86
CA ARG A 129 4.05 -15.77 1.80
C ARG A 129 2.66 -15.47 1.25
N THR A 130 2.48 -14.33 0.59
CA THR A 130 1.24 -13.98 -0.11
C THR A 130 0.92 -15.00 -1.19
N TYR A 131 1.90 -15.35 -2.03
CA TYR A 131 1.76 -16.43 -3.01
C TYR A 131 1.36 -17.76 -2.37
N GLU A 132 2.08 -18.22 -1.34
CA GLU A 132 1.79 -19.48 -0.66
C GLU A 132 0.39 -19.51 -0.07
N LEU A 133 -0.07 -18.40 0.52
CA LEU A 133 -1.41 -18.29 1.07
C LEU A 133 -2.47 -18.37 -0.03
N LEU A 134 -2.40 -17.49 -1.03
CA LEU A 134 -3.42 -17.42 -2.09
C LEU A 134 -3.49 -18.72 -2.89
N ASN A 135 -2.33 -19.32 -3.20
CA ASN A 135 -2.26 -20.59 -3.93
C ASN A 135 -2.90 -21.75 -3.14
N ARG A 136 -2.70 -21.81 -1.80
CA ARG A 136 -3.36 -22.80 -0.93
C ARG A 136 -4.89 -22.67 -0.93
N HIS A 137 -5.41 -21.47 -1.17
CA HIS A 137 -6.84 -21.20 -1.29
C HIS A 137 -7.36 -21.28 -2.74
N HIS A 138 -6.54 -21.75 -3.68
CA HIS A 138 -6.87 -21.86 -5.11
C HIS A 138 -7.27 -20.50 -5.75
N ILE A 139 -6.73 -19.41 -5.21
CA ILE A 139 -6.85 -18.07 -5.80
C ILE A 139 -5.74 -17.93 -6.82
N ALA A 140 -6.06 -17.47 -8.02
CA ALA A 140 -5.07 -17.28 -9.07
C ALA A 140 -4.11 -16.15 -8.69
N VAL A 141 -2.88 -16.55 -8.37
CA VAL A 141 -1.79 -15.67 -7.98
C VAL A 141 -0.60 -15.95 -8.90
N VAL A 142 0.17 -14.93 -9.25
CA VAL A 142 1.34 -15.09 -10.12
C VAL A 142 2.26 -16.17 -9.54
N PRO A 143 2.59 -17.24 -10.28
CA PRO A 143 3.47 -18.29 -9.80
C PRO A 143 4.78 -17.71 -9.29
N THR A 144 5.11 -17.97 -8.03
CA THR A 144 6.25 -17.35 -7.36
C THR A 144 7.13 -18.44 -6.75
N ARG A 145 8.44 -18.33 -6.96
CA ARG A 145 9.45 -19.13 -6.27
C ARG A 145 10.48 -18.19 -5.65
N MET A 146 11.17 -18.68 -4.61
CA MET A 146 12.39 -18.01 -4.16
C MET A 146 13.40 -18.01 -5.31
N PHE A 147 14.07 -16.89 -5.52
CA PHE A 147 15.12 -16.81 -6.53
C PHE A 147 16.32 -17.62 -6.06
N ASP A 148 16.77 -18.52 -6.92
CA ASP A 148 18.00 -19.28 -6.79
C ASP A 148 18.88 -19.04 -8.02
N ASP A 149 20.11 -19.55 -7.99
CA ASP A 149 21.06 -19.45 -9.10
C ASP A 149 20.81 -20.51 -10.20
N ASP A 150 19.70 -21.25 -10.12
CA ASP A 150 19.34 -22.23 -11.14
C ASP A 150 18.72 -21.53 -12.35
N TYR A 151 19.50 -21.51 -13.43
CA TYR A 151 19.12 -20.84 -14.65
C TYR A 151 17.97 -21.55 -15.35
N CYS A 152 16.87 -20.83 -15.56
CA CYS A 152 15.74 -21.30 -16.34
C CYS A 152 15.52 -20.45 -17.60
N LEU A 153 15.42 -21.11 -18.76
CA LEU A 153 15.07 -20.48 -20.03
C LEU A 153 13.68 -19.81 -19.93
N GLY A 154 13.57 -18.59 -20.43
CA GLY A 154 12.33 -17.81 -20.42
C GLY A 154 12.58 -16.35 -20.06
N GLU A 155 11.50 -15.57 -20.01
CA GLU A 155 11.51 -14.19 -19.51
C GLU A 155 10.88 -14.16 -18.12
N TRP A 156 11.59 -13.57 -17.17
CA TRP A 156 11.26 -13.62 -15.76
C TRP A 156 11.34 -12.23 -15.14
N MET A 157 10.56 -12.05 -14.08
CA MET A 157 10.58 -10.88 -13.22
C MET A 157 11.21 -11.27 -11.88
N VAL A 158 12.30 -10.61 -11.49
CA VAL A 158 12.93 -10.78 -10.17
C VAL A 158 12.69 -9.54 -9.32
N LYS A 159 12.25 -9.74 -8.09
CA LYS A 159 11.91 -8.67 -7.14
C LYS A 159 12.34 -9.05 -5.72
N PRO A 160 12.63 -8.09 -4.82
CA PRO A 160 12.82 -8.40 -3.42
C PRO A 160 11.55 -9.04 -2.83
N VAL A 161 11.73 -9.93 -1.85
CA VAL A 161 10.65 -10.61 -1.16
C VAL A 161 9.68 -9.63 -0.51
N ASP A 162 10.19 -8.53 0.05
CA ASP A 162 9.43 -7.42 0.63
C ASP A 162 9.63 -6.11 -0.18
N GLY A 163 9.10 -5.00 0.30
CA GLY A 163 9.29 -3.67 -0.28
C GLY A 163 8.21 -3.16 -1.23
N VAL A 164 8.40 -1.91 -1.66
CA VAL A 164 7.38 -1.06 -2.29
C VAL A 164 7.77 -0.55 -3.66
N GLY A 165 6.79 -0.47 -4.55
CA GLY A 165 6.97 0.01 -5.91
C GLY A 165 7.89 -0.90 -6.73
N CYS A 166 8.45 -0.35 -7.81
CA CYS A 166 9.21 -1.13 -8.80
C CYS A 166 10.74 -0.93 -8.72
N ALA A 167 11.25 -0.17 -7.74
CA ALA A 167 12.63 0.32 -7.71
C ALA A 167 13.71 -0.77 -7.80
N ASP A 168 13.44 -1.99 -7.31
CA ASP A 168 14.36 -3.14 -7.45
C ASP A 168 13.74 -4.34 -8.18
N SER A 169 12.80 -4.09 -9.10
CA SER A 169 12.21 -5.11 -9.97
C SER A 169 12.96 -5.17 -11.31
N HIS A 170 13.41 -6.36 -11.72
CA HIS A 170 14.22 -6.57 -12.93
C HIS A 170 13.62 -7.64 -13.84
N VAL A 171 13.44 -7.29 -15.12
CA VAL A 171 13.18 -8.28 -16.19
C VAL A 171 14.50 -8.96 -16.57
N ILE A 172 14.54 -10.28 -16.46
CA ILE A 172 15.70 -11.11 -16.82
C ILE A 172 15.33 -12.16 -17.86
N SER A 173 16.20 -12.36 -18.85
CA SER A 173 15.95 -13.32 -19.94
C SER A 173 17.20 -14.06 -20.43
N SER A 174 18.38 -13.75 -19.89
CA SER A 174 19.64 -14.38 -20.27
C SER A 174 20.40 -14.92 -19.05
N ARG A 175 21.29 -15.89 -19.28
CA ARG A 175 22.17 -16.43 -18.22
C ARG A 175 22.98 -15.33 -17.52
N GLN A 176 23.47 -14.37 -18.30
CA GLN A 176 24.22 -13.23 -17.75
C GLN A 176 23.37 -12.39 -16.77
N ASP A 177 22.06 -12.30 -17.00
CA ASP A 177 21.16 -11.55 -16.13
C ASP A 177 20.93 -12.30 -14.81
N PHE A 178 20.79 -13.62 -14.88
CA PHE A 178 20.73 -14.48 -13.69
C PHE A 178 22.01 -14.36 -12.86
N ASP A 179 23.18 -14.46 -13.49
CA ASP A 179 24.47 -14.34 -12.77
C ASP A 179 24.61 -12.96 -12.09
N ARG A 180 24.12 -11.88 -12.73
CA ARG A 180 24.09 -10.53 -12.14
C ARG A 180 23.14 -10.42 -10.95
N MET A 181 21.96 -11.03 -11.03
CA MET A 181 21.00 -11.03 -9.91
C MET A 181 21.50 -11.90 -8.75
N ALA A 182 22.08 -13.07 -9.02
CA ALA A 182 22.65 -13.96 -8.02
C ALA A 182 23.83 -13.34 -7.25
N ALA A 183 24.53 -12.37 -7.85
CA ALA A 183 25.59 -11.62 -7.17
C ALA A 183 25.07 -10.56 -6.17
N ARG A 184 23.77 -10.24 -6.18
CA ARG A 184 23.17 -9.26 -5.26
C ARG A 184 22.92 -9.89 -3.89
N LYS A 185 22.94 -9.04 -2.86
CA LYS A 185 22.58 -9.44 -1.49
C LYS A 185 21.09 -9.17 -1.26
N GLY A 186 20.45 -10.03 -0.49
CA GLY A 186 19.03 -9.91 -0.14
C GLY A 186 18.25 -11.15 -0.51
N GLU A 187 16.99 -11.20 -0.08
CA GLU A 187 16.07 -12.27 -0.45
C GLU A 187 15.21 -11.80 -1.61
N TYR A 188 15.25 -12.54 -2.71
CA TYR A 188 14.53 -12.24 -3.93
C TYR A 188 13.56 -13.37 -4.26
N ILE A 189 12.48 -13.01 -4.96
CA ILE A 189 11.57 -13.95 -5.63
C ILE A 189 11.74 -13.83 -7.13
N ILE A 190 11.34 -14.87 -7.84
CA ILE A 190 11.24 -14.89 -9.29
C ILE A 190 9.86 -15.37 -9.72
N GLN A 191 9.29 -14.63 -10.65
CA GLN A 191 7.95 -14.81 -11.20
C GLN A 191 8.03 -14.83 -12.73
N PRO A 192 7.14 -15.54 -13.45
CA PRO A 192 7.08 -15.42 -14.90
C PRO A 192 6.77 -13.97 -15.28
N HIS A 193 7.42 -13.47 -16.32
CA HIS A 193 7.10 -12.14 -16.83
C HIS A 193 5.80 -12.20 -17.64
N LEU A 194 4.67 -12.00 -16.96
CA LEU A 194 3.36 -12.01 -17.58
C LEU A 194 3.12 -10.72 -18.38
N HIS A 195 2.64 -10.86 -19.61
CA HIS A 195 2.18 -9.75 -20.44
C HIS A 195 0.67 -9.63 -20.37
N GLY A 196 0.19 -8.54 -19.77
CA GLY A 196 -1.22 -8.28 -19.55
C GLY A 196 -1.46 -6.83 -19.14
N ALA A 197 -2.73 -6.45 -19.00
CA ALA A 197 -3.07 -5.15 -18.43
C ALA A 197 -2.79 -5.15 -16.91
N THR A 198 -2.15 -4.09 -16.42
CA THR A 198 -1.87 -3.92 -14.99
C THR A 198 -2.97 -3.10 -14.35
N THR A 199 -3.76 -3.75 -13.48
CA THR A 199 -4.85 -3.10 -12.74
C THR A 199 -4.61 -3.24 -11.24
N SER A 200 -5.23 -2.36 -10.45
CA SER A 200 -5.25 -2.50 -9.00
C SER A 200 -6.66 -2.31 -8.45
N LEU A 201 -6.95 -2.97 -7.35
CA LEU A 201 -8.22 -2.84 -6.63
C LEU A 201 -7.99 -2.03 -5.35
N SER A 202 -8.77 -0.98 -5.17
CA SER A 202 -8.88 -0.31 -3.88
C SER A 202 -10.01 -0.98 -3.10
N CYS A 203 -9.70 -1.56 -1.94
CA CYS A 203 -10.63 -2.41 -1.19
C CYS A 203 -10.65 -2.05 0.29
N LEU A 204 -11.77 -2.38 0.95
CA LEU A 204 -11.87 -2.44 2.40
C LEU A 204 -12.01 -3.89 2.85
N PHE A 205 -11.45 -4.25 3.99
CA PHE A 205 -11.56 -5.59 4.57
C PHE A 205 -11.91 -5.55 6.05
N LYS A 206 -12.64 -6.57 6.51
CA LYS A 206 -12.91 -6.84 7.93
C LYS A 206 -13.40 -8.27 8.10
N GLN A 207 -12.67 -9.05 8.90
CA GLN A 207 -13.12 -10.34 9.44
C GLN A 207 -13.68 -11.29 8.37
N GLY A 208 -12.89 -11.55 7.33
CA GLY A 208 -13.28 -12.45 6.25
C GLY A 208 -14.19 -11.84 5.18
N ARG A 209 -14.54 -10.55 5.30
CA ARG A 209 -15.35 -9.84 4.30
C ARG A 209 -14.54 -8.73 3.63
N GLY A 210 -14.79 -8.53 2.35
CA GLY A 210 -14.15 -7.47 1.58
C GLY A 210 -15.18 -6.66 0.79
N TRP A 211 -14.89 -5.38 0.59
CA TRP A 211 -15.72 -4.46 -0.20
C TRP A 211 -14.84 -3.79 -1.24
N LEU A 212 -15.17 -3.98 -2.52
CA LEU A 212 -14.52 -3.27 -3.60
C LEU A 212 -14.94 -1.80 -3.59
N VAL A 213 -13.96 -0.88 -3.53
CA VAL A 213 -14.19 0.57 -3.64
C VAL A 213 -14.11 0.99 -5.11
N CYS A 214 -13.00 0.67 -5.77
CA CYS A 214 -12.81 0.95 -7.20
C CYS A 214 -11.75 0.06 -7.82
N VAL A 215 -11.78 -0.01 -9.15
CA VAL A 215 -10.73 -0.64 -9.96
C VAL A 215 -9.94 0.45 -10.66
N ASN A 216 -8.63 0.35 -10.64
CA ASN A 216 -7.71 1.33 -11.18
C ASN A 216 -6.88 0.68 -12.28
N LEU A 217 -6.51 1.46 -13.30
CA LEU A 217 -5.53 1.05 -14.32
C LEU A 217 -4.19 1.70 -14.00
N GLN A 218 -3.15 0.88 -13.84
CA GLN A 218 -1.79 1.34 -13.65
C GLN A 218 -1.08 1.33 -15.00
N ARG A 219 -0.37 2.41 -15.34
CA ARG A 219 0.45 2.50 -16.55
C ARG A 219 1.92 2.51 -16.19
N PHE A 220 2.69 1.70 -16.89
CA PHE A 220 4.11 1.55 -16.65
C PHE A 220 4.93 1.78 -17.91
N GLU A 221 6.11 2.36 -17.74
CA GLU A 221 7.17 2.40 -18.73
C GLU A 221 8.26 1.39 -18.37
N LEU A 222 8.77 0.65 -19.36
CA LEU A 222 9.91 -0.26 -19.17
C LEU A 222 11.17 0.43 -19.69
N THR A 223 12.07 0.81 -18.78
CA THR A 223 13.37 1.41 -19.13
C THR A 223 14.47 0.62 -18.47
N ASN A 224 15.52 0.25 -19.21
CA ASN A 224 16.65 -0.52 -18.69
C ASN A 224 16.23 -1.80 -17.92
N ARG A 225 15.16 -2.48 -18.38
CA ARG A 225 14.57 -3.69 -17.77
C ARG A 225 13.92 -3.49 -16.40
N GLN A 226 13.66 -2.25 -16.00
CA GLN A 226 12.90 -1.92 -14.81
C GLN A 226 11.60 -1.22 -15.20
N TYR A 227 10.51 -1.61 -14.54
CA TYR A 227 9.24 -0.93 -14.69
C TYR A 227 9.22 0.33 -13.85
N ARG A 228 8.63 1.38 -14.40
CA ARG A 228 8.36 2.63 -13.70
C ARG A 228 6.90 2.97 -13.86
N LEU A 229 6.19 3.12 -12.74
CA LEU A 229 4.80 3.56 -12.74
C LEU A 229 4.75 5.03 -13.18
N THR A 230 4.00 5.33 -14.23
CA THR A 230 3.86 6.71 -14.76
C THR A 230 2.61 7.39 -14.22
N ASP A 231 1.49 6.70 -14.30
CA ASP A 231 0.19 7.21 -13.92
C ASP A 231 -0.76 6.09 -13.55
N ILE A 232 -1.76 6.46 -12.75
CA ILE A 232 -2.86 5.59 -12.36
C ILE A 232 -4.17 6.27 -12.75
N VAL A 233 -4.97 5.59 -13.58
CA VAL A 233 -6.35 5.98 -13.84
C VAL A 233 -7.23 5.35 -12.77
N ILE A 234 -7.65 6.17 -11.82
CA ILE A 234 -8.55 5.77 -10.72
C ILE A 234 -9.96 5.60 -11.26
N ASN A 235 -10.65 4.56 -10.81
CA ASN A 235 -12.00 4.20 -11.26
C ASN A 235 -12.08 3.99 -12.78
N HIS A 236 -11.26 3.08 -13.31
CA HIS A 236 -11.14 2.77 -14.75
C HIS A 236 -12.36 2.03 -15.35
N HIS A 237 -13.49 1.94 -14.62
CA HIS A 237 -14.78 1.39 -15.05
C HIS A 237 -14.80 0.01 -15.76
N PRO A 238 -14.08 -1.03 -15.31
CA PRO A 238 -14.35 -2.38 -15.79
C PRO A 238 -15.61 -2.97 -15.11
N ASP A 239 -16.08 -4.15 -15.58
CA ASP A 239 -17.18 -4.88 -14.92
C ASP A 239 -16.80 -5.26 -13.47
N PRO A 240 -17.45 -4.68 -12.45
CA PRO A 240 -17.04 -4.85 -11.05
C PRO A 240 -17.33 -6.26 -10.51
N GLY A 241 -18.24 -7.01 -11.13
CA GLY A 241 -18.76 -8.27 -10.57
C GLY A 241 -17.69 -9.35 -10.40
N ARG A 242 -16.72 -9.43 -11.33
CA ARG A 242 -15.61 -10.39 -11.22
C ARG A 242 -14.61 -10.01 -10.12
N TYR A 243 -14.37 -8.72 -9.90
CA TYR A 243 -13.41 -8.25 -8.91
C TYR A 243 -13.96 -8.36 -7.50
N GLN A 244 -15.26 -8.10 -7.28
CA GLN A 244 -15.87 -8.33 -5.97
C GLN A 244 -15.74 -9.80 -5.54
N ARG A 245 -15.95 -10.75 -6.46
CA ARG A 245 -15.72 -12.19 -6.17
C ARG A 245 -14.28 -12.49 -5.76
N LEU A 246 -13.30 -11.88 -6.44
CA LEU A 246 -11.89 -12.03 -6.08
C LEU A 246 -11.59 -11.42 -4.70
N VAL A 247 -12.16 -10.24 -4.41
CA VAL A 247 -12.06 -9.58 -3.10
C VAL A 247 -12.65 -10.45 -1.99
N ASP A 248 -13.81 -11.08 -2.21
CA ASP A 248 -14.42 -12.01 -1.26
C ASP A 248 -13.52 -13.22 -1.00
N GLN A 249 -12.91 -13.79 -2.06
CA GLN A 249 -11.98 -14.91 -1.93
C GLN A 249 -10.72 -14.53 -1.13
N ILE A 250 -10.12 -13.37 -1.42
CA ILE A 250 -8.96 -12.85 -0.68
C ILE A 250 -9.32 -12.63 0.79
N ALA A 251 -10.49 -12.04 1.06
CA ALA A 251 -10.95 -11.81 2.43
C ALA A 251 -11.08 -13.13 3.20
N GLN A 252 -11.60 -14.19 2.58
CA GLN A 252 -11.69 -15.52 3.20
C GLN A 252 -10.33 -16.20 3.38
N ALA A 253 -9.38 -15.96 2.47
CA ALA A 253 -8.02 -16.50 2.56
C ALA A 253 -7.15 -15.80 3.63
N LEU A 254 -7.36 -14.50 3.84
CA LEU A 254 -6.69 -13.71 4.88
C LEU A 254 -7.72 -12.96 5.74
N PRO A 255 -8.45 -13.63 6.64
CA PRO A 255 -9.50 -13.01 7.45
C PRO A 255 -9.04 -11.86 8.35
N GLU A 256 -7.75 -11.84 8.69
CA GLU A 256 -7.09 -10.81 9.49
C GLU A 256 -6.84 -9.51 8.70
N LEU A 257 -6.92 -9.52 7.36
CA LEU A 257 -6.82 -8.29 6.57
C LEU A 257 -7.92 -7.32 6.99
N TRP A 258 -7.54 -6.08 7.29
CA TRP A 258 -8.44 -5.10 7.89
C TRP A 258 -8.18 -3.69 7.37
N GLY A 259 -9.25 -2.90 7.24
CA GLY A 259 -9.17 -1.51 6.79
C GLY A 259 -8.94 -1.45 5.27
N TYR A 260 -8.26 -0.41 4.81
CA TYR A 260 -7.93 -0.27 3.40
C TYR A 260 -6.76 -1.18 3.00
N ALA A 261 -6.88 -1.87 1.87
CA ALA A 261 -5.78 -2.54 1.21
C ALA A 261 -5.88 -2.39 -0.32
N GLY A 262 -4.72 -2.26 -0.97
CA GLY A 262 -4.59 -2.28 -2.43
C GLY A 262 -4.24 -3.67 -2.94
N ILE A 263 -4.92 -4.18 -3.96
CA ILE A 263 -4.60 -5.47 -4.59
C ILE A 263 -4.09 -5.22 -6.00
N ASP A 264 -2.81 -5.49 -6.27
CA ASP A 264 -2.26 -5.32 -7.61
C ASP A 264 -2.49 -6.61 -8.43
N LEU A 265 -2.86 -6.43 -9.69
CA LEU A 265 -3.27 -7.50 -10.60
C LEU A 265 -2.52 -7.42 -11.94
N ILE A 266 -2.37 -8.58 -12.59
CA ILE A 266 -2.04 -8.69 -14.00
C ILE A 266 -3.18 -9.43 -14.71
N GLU A 267 -3.80 -8.75 -15.68
CA GLU A 267 -4.90 -9.29 -16.47
C GLU A 267 -4.41 -9.77 -17.84
N THR A 268 -4.41 -11.09 -18.03
CA THR A 268 -4.19 -11.70 -19.35
C THR A 268 -5.53 -12.02 -20.01
N ALA A 269 -5.50 -12.48 -21.26
CA ALA A 269 -6.72 -12.88 -21.98
C ALA A 269 -7.52 -13.98 -21.25
N ASP A 270 -6.81 -14.87 -20.54
CA ASP A 270 -7.39 -16.07 -19.95
C ASP A 270 -7.64 -15.94 -18.45
N GLN A 271 -6.92 -15.05 -17.75
CA GLN A 271 -6.88 -15.06 -16.29
C GLN A 271 -6.57 -13.68 -15.68
N THR A 272 -7.21 -13.40 -14.55
CA THR A 272 -6.81 -12.33 -13.63
C THR A 272 -5.89 -12.91 -12.57
N TRP A 273 -4.63 -12.49 -12.57
CA TRP A 273 -3.62 -12.93 -11.60
C TRP A 273 -3.45 -11.89 -10.52
N VAL A 274 -3.59 -12.29 -9.25
CA VAL A 274 -3.13 -11.48 -8.12
C VAL A 274 -1.61 -11.41 -8.17
N LEU A 275 -1.06 -10.20 -8.18
CA LEU A 275 0.37 -9.95 -8.14
C LEU A 275 0.82 -9.73 -6.70
N GLU A 276 0.24 -8.74 -6.02
CA GLU A 276 0.65 -8.27 -4.69
C GLU A 276 -0.56 -7.78 -3.88
N ILE A 277 -0.47 -7.85 -2.55
CA ILE A 277 -1.45 -7.27 -1.60
C ILE A 277 -0.71 -6.23 -0.77
N ASN A 278 -1.15 -4.97 -0.84
CA ASN A 278 -0.61 -3.85 -0.08
C ASN A 278 -1.55 -3.56 1.11
N PRO A 279 -1.20 -3.98 2.35
CA PRO A 279 -2.06 -3.87 3.54
C PRO A 279 -2.06 -2.44 4.13
N ARG A 280 -2.08 -1.42 3.27
CA ARG A 280 -2.01 0.01 3.60
C ARG A 280 -2.58 0.86 2.48
N LEU A 281 -2.65 2.16 2.71
CA LEU A 281 -2.90 3.12 1.64
C LEU A 281 -1.86 3.00 0.52
N THR A 282 -2.35 3.08 -0.72
CA THR A 282 -1.56 3.06 -1.95
C THR A 282 -1.75 4.38 -2.70
N SER A 283 -0.89 4.69 -3.67
CA SER A 283 -1.05 5.87 -4.53
C SER A 283 -2.44 6.02 -5.15
N SER A 284 -3.13 4.89 -5.41
CA SER A 284 -4.50 4.90 -5.93
C SER A 284 -5.51 5.57 -5.00
N PHE A 285 -5.25 5.62 -3.69
CA PHE A 285 -6.10 6.26 -2.69
C PHE A 285 -6.33 7.75 -2.97
N VAL A 286 -5.31 8.45 -3.50
CA VAL A 286 -5.29 9.90 -3.69
C VAL A 286 -6.47 10.40 -4.52
N GLY A 287 -6.88 9.65 -5.54
CA GLY A 287 -7.95 10.07 -6.46
C GLY A 287 -9.35 9.52 -6.14
N ILE A 288 -9.52 8.67 -5.11
CA ILE A 288 -10.80 7.96 -4.88
C ILE A 288 -11.94 8.94 -4.58
N HIS A 289 -11.67 9.95 -3.73
CA HIS A 289 -12.68 10.93 -3.38
C HIS A 289 -13.13 11.74 -4.62
N ASP A 290 -12.22 12.16 -5.49
CA ASP A 290 -12.60 12.95 -6.66
C ASP A 290 -13.27 12.09 -7.75
N ALA A 291 -12.90 10.81 -7.82
CA ALA A 291 -13.46 9.84 -8.75
C ALA A 291 -14.89 9.42 -8.37
N LEU A 292 -15.15 9.18 -7.08
CA LEU A 292 -16.39 8.56 -6.61
C LEU A 292 -17.16 9.38 -5.57
N GLY A 293 -16.54 10.39 -4.97
CA GLY A 293 -17.09 11.14 -3.85
C GLY A 293 -17.18 10.32 -2.57
N ILE A 294 -16.46 9.19 -2.51
CA ILE A 294 -16.39 8.32 -1.33
C ILE A 294 -15.29 8.85 -0.42
N ASN A 295 -15.64 9.12 0.84
CA ASN A 295 -14.68 9.39 1.91
C ASN A 295 -14.22 8.04 2.50
N VAL A 296 -13.03 7.60 2.10
CA VAL A 296 -12.49 6.29 2.52
C VAL A 296 -12.10 6.31 4.00
N ALA A 297 -11.67 7.44 4.56
CA ALA A 297 -11.37 7.53 5.99
C ALA A 297 -12.63 7.33 6.85
N GLU A 298 -13.76 7.91 6.42
CA GLU A 298 -15.06 7.66 7.05
C GLU A 298 -15.50 6.19 6.89
N ALA A 299 -15.29 5.58 5.73
CA ALA A 299 -15.61 4.17 5.53
C ALA A 299 -14.76 3.25 6.42
N VAL A 300 -13.46 3.53 6.59
CA VAL A 300 -12.59 2.81 7.54
C VAL A 300 -13.05 3.04 8.98
N TRP A 301 -13.48 4.24 9.34
CA TRP A 301 -14.08 4.52 10.64
C TRP A 301 -15.31 3.65 10.90
N GLN A 302 -16.22 3.55 9.93
CA GLN A 302 -17.43 2.73 10.04
C GLN A 302 -17.12 1.24 10.29
N LEU A 303 -15.99 0.74 9.80
CA LEU A 303 -15.54 -0.64 10.08
C LEU A 303 -15.32 -0.91 11.57
N LEU A 304 -15.08 0.09 12.41
CA LEU A 304 -14.99 -0.12 13.86
C LEU A 304 -16.34 -0.55 14.47
N HIS A 305 -17.45 -0.18 13.84
CA HIS A 305 -18.79 -0.35 14.38
C HIS A 305 -19.67 -1.31 13.56
N GLY A 306 -19.32 -1.54 12.30
CA GLY A 306 -20.17 -2.33 11.40
C GLY A 306 -19.54 -2.56 10.04
N GLU A 307 -20.38 -2.49 9.01
CA GLU A 307 -20.00 -2.54 7.60
C GLU A 307 -19.81 -1.12 7.07
N PRO A 308 -18.91 -0.92 6.09
CA PRO A 308 -18.74 0.38 5.48
C PRO A 308 -19.91 0.67 4.54
N ILE A 309 -20.28 1.94 4.44
CA ILE A 309 -21.27 2.44 3.47
C ILE A 309 -20.50 3.04 2.30
N LEU A 310 -20.51 2.36 1.16
CA LEU A 310 -19.86 2.79 -0.08
C LEU A 310 -20.93 3.32 -1.04
N ASN A 311 -21.32 4.58 -0.87
CA ASN A 311 -22.28 5.26 -1.73
C ASN A 311 -21.57 6.29 -2.62
N PRO A 312 -21.19 5.94 -3.86
CA PRO A 312 -20.58 6.90 -4.76
C PRO A 312 -21.56 8.04 -5.07
N THR A 313 -21.10 9.28 -4.96
CA THR A 313 -21.87 10.50 -5.29
C THR A 313 -21.51 11.04 -6.67
N CYS A 314 -20.39 10.59 -7.24
CA CYS A 314 -20.01 10.78 -8.62
C CYS A 314 -19.41 9.48 -9.19
N ASN A 315 -19.10 9.47 -10.49
CA ASN A 315 -18.52 8.31 -11.15
C ASN A 315 -17.63 8.75 -12.32
N ASN A 316 -16.47 9.30 -11.98
CA ASN A 316 -15.47 9.82 -12.91
C ASN A 316 -14.22 8.94 -12.91
N ALA A 317 -13.52 8.88 -14.04
CA ALA A 317 -12.16 8.39 -14.10
C ALA A 317 -11.18 9.56 -13.84
N ILE A 318 -10.30 9.43 -12.86
CA ILE A 318 -9.35 10.48 -12.46
C ILE A 318 -7.93 9.99 -12.72
N ASN A 319 -7.12 10.79 -13.40
CA ASN A 319 -5.72 10.46 -13.63
C ASN A 319 -4.84 11.03 -12.50
N VAL A 320 -4.08 10.17 -11.85
CA VAL A 320 -3.11 10.54 -10.81
C VAL A 320 -1.71 10.28 -11.36
N GLN A 321 -0.88 11.32 -11.44
CA GLN A 321 0.53 11.19 -11.80
C GLN A 321 1.32 10.67 -10.60
N THR A 322 2.20 9.70 -10.83
CA THR A 322 3.06 9.15 -9.77
C THR A 322 4.47 9.73 -9.89
N TYR A 323 5.05 10.14 -8.76
CA TYR A 323 6.41 10.71 -8.70
C TYR A 323 7.52 9.63 -8.70
N ALA A 324 7.22 8.41 -9.15
CA ALA A 324 8.20 7.34 -9.21
C ALA A 324 9.25 7.67 -10.28
N ASN A 325 10.49 7.93 -9.84
CA ASN A 325 11.66 8.04 -10.72
C ASN A 325 12.24 6.67 -11.03
#